data_AF-A0A535WRY8-F1
#
_entry.id   AF-A0A535WRY8-F1
#
_cell.length_a   1.000
_cell.length_b   1.000
_cell.length_c   1.000
_cell.angle_alpha   90.00
_cell.angle_beta   90.00
_cell.angle_gamma   90.00
#
_symmetry.space_group_name_H-M   'P 1'
#
loop_
_entity.id
_entity.type
_entity.pdbx_description
1 polymer ?
#
loop_
_entity_poly.entity_id
_entity_poly.type
_entity_poly.pdbx_seq_one_letter_code
_entity_poly.pdbx_strand_id
1 'polypeptide(L)' 'MSEKERALTAALSQIERSYGKGAIMKLGEAAAQRNIDVIPTGSLTL' A
#
# COMPACT_ATOMS: atom_id res chain seq x y z
N MET A 1 16.38 -7.65 13.84
CA MET A 1 15.44 -8.08 12.79
C MET A 1 14.86 -9.41 13.23
N SER A 2 13.71 -9.36 13.91
CA SER A 2 13.03 -10.54 14.48
C SER A 2 12.52 -11.42 13.34
N GLU A 3 12.56 -12.76 13.45
CA GLU A 3 11.98 -13.66 12.42
C GLU A 3 10.52 -13.29 12.07
N LYS A 4 9.80 -12.71 13.03
CA LYS A 4 8.46 -12.16 12.84
C LYS A 4 8.39 -11.10 11.73
N GLU A 5 9.38 -10.22 11.64
CA GLU A 5 9.41 -9.15 10.62
C GLU A 5 9.67 -9.72 9.22
N ARG A 6 10.50 -10.77 9.13
CA ARG A 6 10.79 -11.46 7.86
C ARG A 6 9.57 -12.23 7.36
N ALA A 7 8.91 -12.98 8.24
CA ALA A 7 7.68 -13.68 7.93
C ALA A 7 6.55 -12.72 7.54
N LEU A 8 6.42 -11.59 8.25
CA LEU A 8 5.46 -10.55 7.95
C LEU A 8 5.70 -9.94 6.56
N THR A 9 6.94 -9.59 6.24
CA THR A 9 7.29 -8.99 4.93
C THR A 9 7.00 -9.98 3.79
N ALA A 10 7.34 -11.26 3.97
CA ALA A 10 7.06 -12.30 2.97
C ALA A 10 5.55 -12.48 2.73
N ALA A 11 4.75 -12.49 3.80
CA ALA A 11 3.29 -12.58 3.70
C ALA A 11 2.68 -11.35 3.00
N LEU A 12 3.16 -10.14 3.32
CA LEU A 12 2.75 -8.91 2.66
C LEU A 12 3.02 -8.96 1.15
N SER A 13 4.23 -9.36 0.75
CA SER A 13 4.58 -9.53 -0.68
C SER A 13 3.74 -10.59 -1.38
N GLN A 14 3.37 -11.68 -0.69
CA GLN A 14 2.51 -12.72 -1.25
C GLN A 14 1.08 -12.21 -1.52
N ILE A 15 0.53 -11.41 -0.61
CA ILE A 15 -0.79 -10.79 -0.76
C ILE A 15 -0.78 -9.80 -1.94
N GLU A 16 0.24 -8.94 -2.03
CA GLU A 16 0.35 -7.97 -3.12
C GLU A 16 0.47 -8.63 -4.50
N ARG A 17 1.21 -9.75 -4.61
CA ARG A 17 1.32 -10.50 -5.86
C ARG A 17 0.01 -11.19 -6.25
N SER A 18 -0.74 -11.70 -5.28
CA SER A 18 -1.94 -12.51 -5.54
C SER A 18 -3.18 -11.66 -5.83
N TYR A 19 -3.30 -10.50 -5.18
CA TYR A 19 -4.50 -9.66 -5.24
C TYR A 19 -4.25 -8.30 -5.93
N GLY A 20 -3.01 -8.01 -6.33
CA GLY A 20 -2.63 -6.78 -7.01
C GLY A 20 -2.02 -5.73 -6.08
N LYS A 21 -1.36 -4.74 -6.70
CA LYS A 21 -0.72 -3.63 -6.00
C LYS A 21 -1.75 -2.87 -5.18
N GLY A 22 -1.48 -2.72 -3.89
CA GLY A 22 -2.36 -2.01 -2.97
C GLY A 22 -3.46 -2.85 -2.31
N ALA A 23 -3.49 -4.17 -2.51
CA ALA A 23 -4.38 -5.07 -1.78
C ALA A 23 -4.11 -5.11 -0.26
N ILE A 24 -2.88 -4.77 0.17
CA ILE A 24 -2.51 -4.58 1.57
C ILE A 24 -1.51 -3.42 1.66
N MET A 25 -1.70 -2.54 2.64
CA MET A 25 -0.89 -1.33 2.84
C MET A 25 -0.77 -1.03 4.32
N LYS A 26 0.30 -0.34 4.74
CA LYS A 26 0.34 0.23 6.08
C LYS A 26 -0.51 1.50 6.12
N LEU A 27 -1.25 1.68 7.21
CA LEU A 27 -1.97 2.92 7.48
C LEU A 27 -0.97 4.09 7.50
N GLY A 28 -1.16 5.09 6.64
CA GLY A 28 -0.24 6.22 6.47
C GLY A 28 0.73 6.10 5.27
N GLU A 29 0.81 4.93 4.63
CA GLU A 29 1.64 4.70 3.43
C GLU A 29 0.92 5.13 2.15
N ALA A 30 -0.38 5.45 2.23
CA ALA A 30 -1.22 5.91 1.11
C ALA A 30 -0.66 7.17 0.41
N ALA A 31 0.09 8.01 1.12
CA ALA A 31 0.74 9.19 0.54
C ALA A 31 1.83 8.86 -0.50
N ALA A 32 2.32 7.62 -0.53
CA ALA A 32 3.37 7.18 -1.46
C ALA A 32 2.85 6.78 -2.85
N GLN A 33 1.55 6.54 -3.02
CA GLN A 33 0.97 6.22 -4.33
C GLN A 33 0.67 7.49 -5.15
N ARG A 34 1.74 8.23 -5.48
CA ARG A 34 1.70 9.44 -6.33
C ARG A 34 1.80 9.17 -7.83
N ASN A 35 1.92 7.91 -8.24
CA ASN A 35 2.16 7.51 -9.63
C ASN A 35 0.88 7.16 -10.39
N ILE A 36 -0.28 7.58 -9.88
CA ILE A 36 -1.59 7.33 -10.49
C ILE A 36 -2.15 8.69 -10.94
N ASP A 37 -2.60 8.76 -12.18
CA ASP A 37 -3.31 9.93 -12.67
C ASP A 37 -4.67 10.03 -11.98
N VAL A 38 -4.96 11.22 -11.44
CA VAL A 38 -6.20 11.49 -10.68
C VAL A 38 -6.95 12.65 -11.30
N ILE A 39 -8.28 12.55 -11.32
CA ILE A 39 -9.16 13.69 -11.61
C ILE A 39 -9.55 14.32 -10.27
N PRO A 40 -9.28 15.61 -10.04
CA PRO A 40 -9.61 16.27 -8.77
C PRO A 40 -11.12 16.24 -8.51
N THR A 41 -11.50 15.96 -7.25
CA THR A 41 -12.90 15.95 -6.79
C THR A 41 -13.48 17.37 -6.61
N GLY A 42 -12.64 18.41 -6.68
CA GLY A 42 -13.02 19.81 -6.48
C GLY A 42 -13.08 20.25 -5.01
N SER A 43 -12.83 19.36 -4.05
CA SER A 43 -12.72 19.70 -2.62
C SER A 43 -11.26 19.67 -2.17
N LEU A 44 -10.76 20.78 -1.63
CA LEU A 44 -9.37 20.91 -1.15
C LEU A 44 -9.07 20.11 0.12
N THR A 45 -10.08 19.71 0.87
CA THR A 45 -9.93 18.98 2.13
C THR A 45 -9.95 17.46 1.96
N LEU A 46 -10.24 16.98 0.75
CA LEU A 46 -10.34 15.56 0.40
C LEU A 46 -9.06 15.11 -0.31
#